data_AF-A0AAP8HUQ3-F1
#
_entry.id   AF-A0AAP8HUQ3-F1
#
_cell.length_a   1.000
_cell.length_b   1.000
_cell.length_c   1.000
_cell.angle_alpha   90.00
_cell.angle_beta   90.00
_cell.angle_gamma   90.00
#
_symmetry.space_group_name_H-M   'P 1'
#
loop_
_entity.id
_entity.type
_entity.pdbx_description
1 polymer ?
#
loop_
_entity_poly.entity_id
_entity_poly.type
_entity_poly.pdbx_seq_one_letter_code
_entity_poly.pdbx_strand_id
1 'polypeptide(L)'
;MNNGQTKPAYNLQIATENQYWTNFALYPNPTDTLTFKPFLDKYKKRYGKQSKSVTADSGYGSEENYEYLEMEEMMGYVKYNWFHKEQHKPFKEDAFNQANFYYNRDDDYYVCPMGQHMEPCGQRQTKSDSGYVSVITLYRAQRCDGCPLGSLCKKSKGNRTIYVNHKLNAYKKEAFLLLTSEEGLKHRSQRPIEPEAVFGQMKADMH
;
A
#
# COMPACT_ATOMS: atom_id res chain seq x y z
N MET A 1 24.23 -3.48 7.36
CA MET A 1 25.19 -4.56 7.05
C MET A 1 25.31 -5.44 8.30
N ASN A 2 25.33 -6.78 8.15
CA ASN A 2 25.36 -7.84 9.20
C ASN A 2 24.07 -8.63 9.56
N ASN A 3 23.18 -8.92 8.60
CA ASN A 3 22.15 -9.97 8.75
C ASN A 3 22.31 -11.14 7.76
N GLY A 4 23.51 -11.41 7.25
CA GLY A 4 23.77 -12.59 6.41
C GLY A 4 23.13 -12.60 5.01
N GLN A 5 22.38 -11.56 4.62
CA GLN A 5 21.98 -11.31 3.24
C GLN A 5 22.79 -10.14 2.69
N THR A 6 23.72 -10.41 1.78
CA THR A 6 24.32 -9.41 0.91
C THR A 6 23.21 -8.79 0.06
N LYS A 7 22.74 -7.60 0.46
CA LYS A 7 21.82 -6.83 -0.36
C LYS A 7 22.65 -6.14 -1.45
N PRO A 8 22.21 -6.17 -2.73
CA PRO A 8 22.90 -5.44 -3.78
C PRO A 8 23.03 -3.97 -3.40
N ALA A 9 24.18 -3.37 -3.70
CA ALA A 9 24.50 -1.98 -3.34
C ALA A 9 23.55 -0.95 -4.01
N TYR A 10 22.84 -1.39 -5.06
CA TYR A 10 21.90 -0.58 -5.81
C TYR A 10 20.64 -1.37 -6.15
N ASN A 11 19.50 -0.70 -6.09
CA ASN A 11 18.19 -1.18 -6.52
C ASN A 11 17.93 -0.69 -7.96
N LEU A 12 17.91 -1.62 -8.91
CA LEU A 12 17.60 -1.34 -10.31
C LEU A 12 16.09 -1.32 -10.51
N GLN A 13 15.59 -0.20 -11.01
CA GLN A 13 14.21 -0.04 -11.44
C GLN A 13 14.14 0.05 -12.95
N ILE A 14 13.16 -0.65 -13.53
CA ILE A 14 12.88 -0.67 -14.97
C ILE A 14 11.40 -0.39 -15.21
N ALA A 15 11.10 0.22 -16.36
CA ALA A 15 9.76 0.34 -16.89
C ALA A 15 9.75 -0.24 -18.30
N THR A 16 8.68 -0.95 -18.60
CA THR A 16 8.45 -1.52 -19.92
C THR A 16 7.07 -1.13 -20.44
N GLU A 17 6.95 -1.09 -21.76
CA GLU A 17 5.68 -0.93 -22.45
C GLU A 17 5.74 -1.72 -23.75
N ASN A 18 4.80 -2.64 -23.96
CA ASN A 18 4.73 -3.49 -25.16
C ASN A 18 6.06 -4.17 -25.49
N GLN A 19 6.73 -4.75 -24.48
CA GLN A 19 8.04 -5.41 -24.57
C GLN A 19 9.25 -4.48 -24.84
N TYR A 20 9.08 -3.15 -24.81
CA TYR A 20 10.19 -2.21 -24.93
C TYR A 20 10.55 -1.60 -23.59
N TRP A 21 11.85 -1.38 -23.35
CA TRP A 21 12.30 -0.63 -22.19
C TRP A 21 12.03 0.86 -22.39
N THR A 22 11.23 1.44 -21.51
CA THR A 22 10.85 2.86 -21.56
C THR A 22 11.60 3.70 -20.55
N ASN A 23 12.05 3.09 -19.44
CA ASN A 23 12.87 3.79 -18.45
C ASN A 23 13.71 2.82 -17.62
N PHE A 24 14.81 3.31 -17.07
CA PHE A 24 15.59 2.61 -16.06
C PHE A 24 16.34 3.58 -15.13
N ALA A 25 16.55 3.17 -13.89
CA ALA A 25 17.36 3.91 -12.92
C ALA A 25 17.91 3.01 -11.82
N LEU A 26 19.09 3.37 -11.31
CA LEU A 26 19.72 2.73 -10.16
C LEU A 26 19.56 3.65 -8.95
N TYR A 27 19.08 3.08 -7.83
CA TYR A 27 18.91 3.80 -6.58
C TYR A 27 19.75 3.17 -5.47
N PRO A 28 20.34 3.97 -4.55
CA PRO A 28 21.01 3.43 -3.37
C PRO A 28 20.01 2.89 -2.32
N ASN A 29 18.73 3.25 -2.45
CA ASN A 29 17.68 2.84 -1.52
C ASN A 29 17.39 1.33 -1.63
N PRO A 30 17.41 0.59 -0.52
CA PRO A 30 17.19 -0.86 -0.54
C PRO A 30 15.72 -1.26 -0.72
N THR A 31 14.78 -0.32 -0.60
CA THR A 31 13.33 -0.54 -0.75
C THR A 31 12.78 0.21 -1.95
N ASP A 32 11.74 -0.32 -2.57
CA ASP A 32 11.15 0.24 -3.79
C ASP A 32 10.29 1.49 -3.53
N THR A 33 9.74 1.63 -2.32
CA THR A 33 8.74 2.67 -2.03
C THR A 33 9.24 4.08 -2.37
N LEU A 34 10.49 4.40 -2.03
CA LEU A 34 11.07 5.73 -2.22
C LEU A 34 11.64 5.96 -3.63
N THR A 35 11.75 4.91 -4.44
CA THR A 35 12.28 5.02 -5.80
C THR A 35 11.20 5.48 -6.79
N PHE A 36 9.92 5.32 -6.45
CA PHE A 36 8.78 5.51 -7.34
C PHE A 36 8.69 6.92 -7.95
N LYS A 37 8.52 7.94 -7.10
CA LYS A 37 8.40 9.33 -7.54
C LYS A 37 9.64 9.80 -8.30
N PRO A 38 10.88 9.63 -7.79
CA PRO A 38 12.08 9.96 -8.55
C PRO A 38 12.16 9.25 -9.91
N PHE A 39 11.67 8.01 -10.00
CA PHE A 39 11.68 7.23 -11.22
C PHE A 39 10.71 7.77 -12.27
N LEU A 40 9.50 8.14 -11.87
CA LEU A 40 8.50 8.75 -12.74
C LEU A 40 8.88 10.19 -13.14
N ASP A 41 9.47 10.97 -12.22
CA ASP A 41 9.99 12.31 -12.53
C ASP A 41 11.13 12.24 -13.53
N LYS A 42 12.01 11.24 -13.43
CA LYS A 42 13.09 11.01 -14.40
C LYS A 42 12.55 10.69 -15.79
N TYR A 43 11.48 9.90 -15.88
CA TYR A 43 10.79 9.64 -17.15
C TYR A 43 10.25 10.94 -17.76
N LYS A 44 9.50 11.71 -16.97
CA LYS A 44 8.93 13.01 -17.38
C LYS A 44 10.01 13.97 -17.87
N LYS A 45 11.13 14.06 -17.15
CA LYS A 45 12.28 14.89 -17.54
C LYS A 45 12.93 14.44 -18.85
N ARG A 46 12.99 13.12 -19.10
CA ARG A 46 13.63 12.57 -20.31
C ARG A 46 12.78 12.74 -21.56
N TYR A 47 11.47 12.52 -21.45
CA TYR A 47 10.58 12.46 -22.62
C TYR A 47 9.66 13.68 -22.75
N GLY A 48 9.67 14.61 -21.79
CA GLY A 48 8.82 15.80 -21.79
C GLY A 48 7.34 15.52 -21.56
N LYS A 49 6.97 14.28 -21.21
CA LYS A 49 5.60 13.82 -20.99
C LYS A 49 5.56 12.74 -19.91
N GLN A 50 4.39 12.56 -19.29
CA GLN A 50 4.14 11.51 -18.31
C GLN A 50 3.20 10.43 -18.86
N SER A 51 3.33 9.21 -18.35
CA SER A 51 2.41 8.10 -18.64
C SER A 51 1.01 8.40 -18.09
N LYS A 52 -0.04 8.02 -18.84
CA LYS A 52 -1.43 8.15 -18.38
C LYS A 52 -1.78 7.17 -17.26
N SER A 53 -1.13 6.01 -17.28
CA SER A 53 -1.33 4.94 -16.32
C SER A 53 -0.01 4.29 -15.94
N VAL A 54 0.11 3.86 -14.68
CA VAL A 54 1.29 3.18 -14.16
C VAL A 54 0.84 1.91 -13.44
N THR A 55 1.48 0.78 -13.75
CA THR A 55 1.29 -0.49 -13.05
C THR A 55 2.52 -0.79 -12.22
N ALA A 56 2.34 -1.04 -10.93
CA ALA A 56 3.47 -1.31 -10.04
C ALA A 56 3.11 -2.28 -8.91
N ASP A 57 4.16 -2.86 -8.31
CA ASP A 57 4.04 -3.86 -7.26
C ASP A 57 3.75 -3.31 -5.87
N SER A 58 3.47 -4.22 -4.94
CA SER A 58 3.09 -3.89 -3.57
C SER A 58 4.16 -3.10 -2.81
N GLY A 59 5.43 -3.20 -3.22
CA GLY A 59 6.53 -2.40 -2.70
C GLY A 59 6.35 -0.89 -2.92
N TYR A 60 5.55 -0.49 -3.90
CA TYR A 60 5.27 0.89 -4.23
C TYR A 60 3.99 1.44 -3.59
N GLY A 61 3.13 0.58 -3.05
CA GLY A 61 1.85 0.97 -2.45
C GLY A 61 2.04 1.68 -1.10
N SER A 62 2.16 3.01 -1.13
CA SER A 62 2.27 3.89 0.04
C SER A 62 1.38 5.11 -0.13
N GLU A 63 1.00 5.74 0.99
CA GLU A 63 0.17 6.95 0.96
C GLU A 63 0.81 8.07 0.13
N GLU A 64 2.11 8.29 0.31
CA GLU A 64 2.89 9.27 -0.45
C GLU A 64 2.86 9.01 -1.96
N ASN A 65 3.01 7.75 -2.38
CA ASN A 65 3.01 7.41 -3.80
C ASN A 65 1.61 7.50 -4.41
N TYR A 66 0.56 7.14 -3.66
CA TYR A 66 -0.81 7.32 -4.13
C TYR A 66 -1.18 8.79 -4.26
N GLU A 67 -0.80 9.63 -3.29
CA GLU A 67 -1.00 11.08 -3.42
C GLU A 67 -0.24 11.65 -4.62
N TYR A 68 1.00 11.21 -4.85
CA TYR A 68 1.75 11.64 -6.04
C TYR A 68 1.05 11.26 -7.36
N LEU A 69 0.47 10.06 -7.44
CA LEU A 69 -0.29 9.63 -8.62
C LEU A 69 -1.54 10.49 -8.84
N GLU A 70 -2.26 10.81 -7.75
CA GLU A 70 -3.41 11.71 -7.79
C GLU A 70 -3.01 13.12 -8.25
N MET A 71 -1.94 13.68 -7.69
CA MET A 71 -1.43 15.02 -8.04
C MET A 71 -0.99 15.15 -9.50
N GLU A 72 -0.43 14.07 -10.07
CA GLU A 72 0.00 14.02 -11.47
C GLU A 72 -1.11 13.50 -12.42
N GLU A 73 -2.33 13.33 -11.90
CA GLU A 73 -3.52 12.86 -12.64
C GLU A 73 -3.28 11.52 -13.39
N MET A 74 -2.51 10.62 -12.77
CA MET A 74 -2.16 9.32 -13.32
C MET A 74 -3.04 8.20 -12.76
N MET A 75 -3.49 7.29 -13.63
CA MET A 75 -4.16 6.06 -13.18
C MET A 75 -3.15 5.05 -12.62
N GLY A 76 -3.10 4.90 -11.30
CA GLY A 76 -2.19 4.00 -10.62
C GLY A 76 -2.75 2.60 -10.35
N TYR A 77 -2.41 1.63 -11.18
CA TYR A 77 -2.61 0.19 -10.91
C TYR A 77 -1.50 -0.34 -9.98
N VAL A 78 -1.37 0.27 -8.80
CA VAL A 78 -0.32 -0.02 -7.84
C VAL A 78 -0.87 -0.86 -6.70
N LYS A 79 -0.39 -2.10 -6.59
CA LYS A 79 -0.75 -2.99 -5.47
C LYS A 79 -0.29 -2.38 -4.15
N TYR A 80 -0.95 -2.73 -3.07
CA TYR A 80 -0.46 -2.54 -1.70
C TYR A 80 -0.27 -3.89 -1.02
N ASN A 81 0.51 -3.91 0.06
CA ASN A 81 0.97 -5.13 0.72
C ASN A 81 -0.14 -6.11 1.13
N TRP A 82 -1.34 -5.62 1.45
CA TRP A 82 -2.47 -6.45 1.90
C TRP A 82 -3.45 -6.84 0.79
N PHE A 83 -3.27 -6.34 -0.43
CA PHE A 83 -4.22 -6.47 -1.54
C PHE A 83 -4.67 -7.91 -1.81
N HIS A 84 -3.75 -8.88 -1.84
CA HIS A 84 -4.11 -10.29 -2.03
C HIS A 84 -4.75 -10.88 -0.77
N LYS A 85 -4.15 -10.59 0.40
CA LYS A 85 -4.56 -11.19 1.67
C LYS A 85 -6.00 -10.84 2.04
N GLU A 86 -6.43 -9.61 1.78
CA GLU A 86 -7.78 -9.16 2.11
C GLU A 86 -8.88 -9.75 1.23
N GLN A 87 -8.52 -10.36 0.09
CA GLN A 87 -9.49 -11.02 -0.78
C GLN A 87 -9.89 -12.40 -0.25
N HIS A 88 -9.06 -13.03 0.58
CA HIS A 88 -9.31 -14.36 1.12
C HIS A 88 -10.38 -14.37 2.20
N LYS A 89 -11.22 -15.41 2.19
CA LYS A 89 -12.35 -15.60 3.12
C LYS A 89 -11.97 -15.42 4.61
N PRO A 90 -10.87 -16.00 5.12
CA PRO A 90 -10.51 -15.83 6.53
C PRO A 90 -10.22 -14.39 6.92
N PHE A 91 -9.71 -13.55 6.01
CA PHE A 91 -9.47 -12.14 6.31
C PHE A 91 -10.78 -11.36 6.36
N LYS A 92 -11.71 -11.63 5.44
CA LYS A 92 -13.01 -10.95 5.33
C LYS A 92 -13.95 -11.29 6.48
N GLU A 93 -13.91 -12.54 6.94
CA GLU A 93 -14.80 -13.04 8.00
C GLU A 93 -14.19 -12.90 9.41
N ASP A 94 -12.94 -12.45 9.53
CA ASP A 94 -12.35 -12.17 10.83
C ASP A 94 -13.02 -10.96 11.46
N ALA A 95 -13.96 -11.23 12.37
CA ALA A 95 -14.66 -10.21 13.14
C ALA A 95 -13.70 -9.37 13.98
N PHE A 96 -12.51 -9.84 14.34
CA PHE A 96 -11.55 -9.10 15.18
C PHE A 96 -10.55 -8.28 14.37
N ASN A 97 -10.55 -8.38 13.05
CA ASN A 97 -9.74 -7.56 12.16
C ASN A 97 -10.32 -6.15 12.07
N GLN A 98 -9.52 -5.14 12.45
CA GLN A 98 -9.97 -3.75 12.44
C GLN A 98 -10.37 -3.23 11.05
N ALA A 99 -9.85 -3.84 9.98
CA ALA A 99 -10.20 -3.48 8.61
C ALA A 99 -11.67 -3.79 8.27
N ASN A 100 -12.29 -4.70 9.03
CA ASN A 100 -13.68 -5.12 8.85
C ASN A 100 -14.65 -4.39 9.80
N PHE A 101 -14.16 -3.47 10.65
CA PHE A 101 -15.04 -2.74 11.56
C PHE A 101 -15.87 -1.73 10.77
N TYR A 102 -17.15 -1.65 11.11
CA TYR A 102 -18.03 -0.63 10.54
C TYR A 102 -17.56 0.75 11.00
N TYR A 103 -17.49 1.68 10.06
CA TYR A 103 -17.17 3.09 10.30
C TYR A 103 -18.37 3.95 9.93
N ASN A 104 -18.90 4.70 10.90
CA ASN A 104 -19.87 5.75 10.66
C ASN A 104 -19.10 7.05 10.43
N ARG A 105 -19.22 7.60 9.21
CA ARG A 105 -18.54 8.83 8.82
C ARG A 105 -19.23 10.09 9.36
N ASP A 106 -20.55 10.05 9.51
CA ASP A 106 -21.35 11.22 9.90
C ASP A 106 -21.15 11.54 11.38
N ASP A 107 -21.07 10.51 12.21
CA ASP A 107 -20.87 10.62 13.67
C ASP A 107 -19.43 10.31 14.11
N ASP A 108 -18.51 10.05 13.17
CA ASP A 108 -17.07 9.75 13.39
C ASP A 108 -16.80 8.67 14.45
N TYR A 109 -17.33 7.45 14.28
CA TYR A 109 -17.02 6.33 15.17
C TYR A 109 -16.86 5.00 14.44
N TYR A 110 -16.10 4.10 15.08
CA TYR A 110 -16.01 2.69 14.67
C TYR A 110 -16.86 1.80 15.57
N VAL A 111 -17.36 0.68 15.05
CA VAL A 111 -18.07 -0.33 15.85
C VAL A 111 -17.17 -1.55 16.04
N CYS A 112 -16.90 -1.90 17.30
CA CYS A 112 -16.10 -3.08 17.63
C CYS A 112 -16.94 -4.38 17.50
N PRO A 113 -16.32 -5.57 17.59
CA PRO A 113 -17.02 -6.85 17.36
C PRO A 113 -18.11 -7.16 18.40
N MET A 114 -18.03 -6.52 19.57
CA MET A 114 -19.05 -6.60 20.63
C MET A 114 -20.22 -5.63 20.39
N GLY A 115 -20.16 -4.79 19.34
CA GLY A 115 -21.17 -3.78 19.03
C GLY A 115 -21.00 -2.43 19.72
N GLN A 116 -19.89 -2.22 20.47
CA GLN A 116 -19.67 -0.94 21.16
C GLN A 116 -19.04 0.10 20.21
N HIS A 117 -19.39 1.37 20.41
CA HIS A 117 -18.75 2.48 19.72
C HIS A 117 -17.30 2.67 20.20
N MET A 118 -16.44 2.97 19.25
CA MET A 118 -15.04 3.34 19.45
C MET A 118 -14.90 4.80 19.01
N GLU A 119 -14.71 5.68 19.98
CA GLU A 119 -14.71 7.13 19.79
C GLU A 119 -13.29 7.61 19.46
N PRO A 120 -13.15 8.71 18.68
CA PRO A 120 -11.86 9.32 18.42
C PRO A 120 -11.26 9.82 19.73
N CYS A 121 -10.04 9.39 20.03
CA CYS A 121 -9.36 9.72 21.30
C CYS A 121 -8.00 10.41 21.10
N GLY A 122 -7.67 10.79 19.85
CA GLY A 122 -6.47 11.54 19.53
C GLY A 122 -5.98 11.29 18.11
N GLN A 123 -4.92 12.01 17.75
CA GLN A 123 -4.22 11.85 16.48
C GLN A 123 -2.73 11.71 16.71
N ARG A 124 -2.06 10.99 15.81
CA ARG A 124 -0.62 10.84 15.77
C ARG A 124 -0.14 11.14 14.36
N GLN A 125 0.93 11.91 14.26
CA GLN A 125 1.66 12.07 13.00
C GLN A 125 2.81 11.06 12.95
N THR A 126 3.03 10.49 11.76
CA THR A 126 4.16 9.61 11.48
C THR A 126 4.90 10.12 10.26
N LYS A 127 6.23 10.19 10.35
CA LYS A 127 7.10 10.65 9.28
C LYS A 127 7.79 9.47 8.61
N SER A 128 7.73 9.38 7.29
CA SER A 128 8.49 8.40 6.51
C SER A 128 9.96 8.82 6.37
N ASP A 129 10.79 7.94 5.82
CA ASP A 129 12.20 8.21 5.53
C ASP A 129 12.39 9.30 4.45
N SER A 130 11.43 9.50 3.54
CA SER A 130 11.39 10.64 2.59
C SER A 130 11.00 11.96 3.26
N GLY A 131 10.49 11.89 4.50
CA GLY A 131 9.99 13.02 5.24
C GLY A 131 8.51 13.33 5.05
N TYR A 132 7.79 12.49 4.31
CA TYR A 132 6.33 12.57 4.17
C TYR A 132 5.64 12.35 5.52
N VAL A 133 4.60 13.14 5.79
CA VAL A 133 3.87 13.10 7.07
C VAL A 133 2.48 12.53 6.86
N SER A 134 2.23 11.35 7.43
CA SER A 134 0.91 10.74 7.51
C SER A 134 0.23 11.08 8.84
N VAL A 135 -1.09 11.27 8.80
CA VAL A 135 -1.93 11.47 9.99
C VAL A 135 -2.68 10.17 10.29
N ILE A 136 -2.58 9.72 11.54
CA ILE A 136 -3.25 8.53 12.06
C ILE A 136 -4.21 8.97 13.16
N THR A 137 -5.51 8.72 12.97
CA THR A 137 -6.52 8.92 14.01
C THR A 137 -6.63 7.66 14.88
N LEU A 138 -6.71 7.86 16.19
CA LEU A 138 -6.86 6.79 17.18
C LEU A 138 -8.31 6.73 17.61
N TYR A 139 -8.91 5.54 17.54
CA TYR A 139 -10.26 5.28 18.04
C TYR A 139 -10.22 4.28 19.17
N ARG A 140 -10.87 4.57 20.29
CA ARG A 140 -10.82 3.75 21.51
C ARG A 140 -12.21 3.29 21.93
N ALA A 141 -12.30 1.99 22.19
CA ALA A 141 -13.48 1.36 22.79
C ALA A 141 -13.70 1.90 24.22
N GLN A 142 -14.95 2.04 24.64
CA GLN A 142 -15.27 2.67 25.92
C GLN A 142 -15.23 1.72 27.12
N ARG A 143 -15.67 0.47 26.93
CA ARG A 143 -15.83 -0.50 28.03
C ARG A 143 -15.41 -1.89 27.57
N CYS A 144 -14.13 -2.20 27.71
CA CYS A 144 -13.63 -3.55 27.43
C CYS A 144 -13.43 -4.42 28.67
N ASP A 145 -13.56 -3.87 29.88
CA ASP A 145 -13.45 -4.65 31.11
C ASP A 145 -14.70 -5.51 31.30
N GLY A 146 -14.49 -6.80 31.60
CA GLY A 146 -15.57 -7.79 31.65
C GLY A 146 -16.19 -8.16 30.29
N CYS A 147 -15.66 -7.65 29.16
CA CYS A 147 -16.20 -7.97 27.83
C CYS A 147 -16.04 -9.47 27.51
N PRO A 148 -17.11 -10.20 27.14
CA PRO A 148 -17.06 -11.63 26.81
C PRO A 148 -16.10 -11.97 25.66
N LEU A 149 -15.92 -11.04 24.72
CA LEU A 149 -15.00 -11.17 23.59
C LEU A 149 -13.56 -10.72 23.92
N GLY A 150 -13.29 -10.34 25.17
CA GLY A 150 -12.04 -9.71 25.58
C GLY A 150 -10.79 -10.54 25.30
N SER A 151 -10.84 -11.86 25.48
CA SER A 151 -9.71 -12.78 25.25
C SER A 151 -9.29 -12.88 23.79
N LEU A 152 -10.23 -12.70 22.85
CA LEU A 152 -9.97 -12.72 21.41
C LEU A 152 -9.67 -11.32 20.86
N CYS A 153 -10.24 -10.28 21.49
CA CYS A 153 -10.21 -8.91 21.00
C CYS A 153 -9.02 -8.09 21.52
N LYS A 154 -8.55 -8.36 22.75
CA LYS A 154 -7.49 -7.58 23.41
C LYS A 154 -6.19 -8.36 23.54
N LYS A 155 -5.06 -7.67 23.33
CA LYS A 155 -3.71 -8.19 23.61
C LYS A 155 -3.06 -7.55 24.85
N SER A 156 -3.53 -6.39 25.27
CA SER A 156 -2.99 -5.62 26.40
C SER A 156 -4.09 -5.30 27.43
N LYS A 157 -3.67 -4.88 28.63
CA LYS A 157 -4.59 -4.34 29.64
C LYS A 157 -5.23 -3.03 29.14
N GLY A 158 -6.47 -2.78 29.54
CA GLY A 158 -7.25 -1.59 29.18
C GLY A 158 -8.16 -1.76 27.95
N ASN A 159 -8.67 -0.64 27.46
CA ASN A 159 -9.57 -0.59 26.31
C ASN A 159 -8.84 -0.73 24.99
N ARG A 160 -9.43 -1.49 24.05
CA ARG A 160 -8.89 -1.64 22.70
C ARG A 160 -8.85 -0.29 22.00
N THR A 161 -7.71 0.04 21.40
CA THR A 161 -7.53 1.22 20.55
C THR A 161 -7.11 0.74 19.16
N ILE A 162 -7.73 1.28 18.10
CA ILE A 162 -7.33 1.06 16.72
C ILE A 162 -6.69 2.33 16.16
N TYR A 163 -5.82 2.13 15.17
CA TYR A 163 -5.07 3.19 14.50
C TYR A 163 -5.50 3.20 13.06
N VAL A 164 -6.04 4.34 12.61
CA VAL A 164 -6.68 4.46 11.32
C VAL A 164 -6.03 5.59 10.55
N ASN A 165 -5.55 5.28 9.36
CA ASN A 165 -5.12 6.26 8.38
C ASN A 165 -6.20 6.37 7.30
N HIS A 166 -7.08 7.34 7.45
CA HIS A 166 -8.24 7.53 6.57
C HIS A 166 -7.83 7.78 5.12
N LYS A 167 -6.79 8.59 4.91
CA LYS A 167 -6.30 8.93 3.57
C LYS A 167 -5.74 7.70 2.85
N LEU A 168 -4.86 6.95 3.50
CA LEU A 168 -4.34 5.71 2.94
C LEU A 168 -5.44 4.66 2.71
N ASN A 169 -6.45 4.58 3.58
CA ASN A 169 -7.58 3.67 3.39
C ASN A 169 -8.41 4.05 2.16
N ALA A 170 -8.62 5.36 1.91
CA ALA A 170 -9.29 5.85 0.71
C ALA A 170 -8.51 5.45 -0.55
N TYR A 171 -7.21 5.71 -0.60
CA TYR A 171 -6.36 5.32 -1.74
C TYR A 171 -6.32 3.81 -1.96
N LYS A 172 -6.27 3.00 -0.90
CA LYS A 172 -6.33 1.54 -1.04
C LYS A 172 -7.66 1.08 -1.63
N LYS A 173 -8.78 1.72 -1.24
CA LYS A 173 -10.09 1.41 -1.79
C LYS A 173 -10.15 1.72 -3.29
N GLU A 174 -9.64 2.87 -3.71
CA GLU A 174 -9.54 3.24 -5.12
C GLU A 174 -8.63 2.29 -5.90
N ALA A 175 -7.44 2.01 -5.37
CA ALA A 175 -6.50 1.06 -5.95
C ALA A 175 -7.11 -0.34 -6.07
N PHE A 176 -7.90 -0.78 -5.08
CA PHE A 176 -8.61 -2.06 -5.13
C PHE A 176 -9.62 -2.09 -6.29
N LEU A 177 -10.45 -1.04 -6.44
CA LEU A 177 -11.42 -0.93 -7.52
C LEU A 177 -10.73 -0.92 -8.89
N LEU A 178 -9.64 -0.17 -9.06
CA LEU A 178 -8.84 -0.13 -10.28
C LEU A 178 -8.21 -1.50 -10.59
N LEU A 179 -7.57 -2.13 -9.60
CA LEU A 179 -6.89 -3.41 -9.80
C LEU A 179 -7.88 -4.53 -10.13
N THR A 180 -9.12 -4.46 -9.62
CA THR A 180 -10.18 -5.45 -9.86
C THR A 180 -11.05 -5.15 -11.08
N SER A 181 -10.85 -4.02 -11.76
CA SER A 181 -11.51 -3.72 -13.04
C SER A 181 -11.04 -4.65 -14.16
N GLU A 182 -11.73 -4.62 -15.30
CA GLU A 182 -11.33 -5.39 -16.49
C GLU A 182 -9.92 -4.98 -16.96
N GLU A 183 -9.62 -3.68 -17.00
CA GLU A 183 -8.31 -3.14 -17.33
C GLU A 183 -7.26 -3.54 -16.30
N GLY A 184 -7.59 -3.47 -15.01
CA GLY A 184 -6.69 -3.90 -13.94
C GLY A 184 -6.35 -5.39 -14.01
N LEU A 185 -7.31 -6.23 -14.40
CA LEU A 185 -7.08 -7.66 -14.67
C LEU A 185 -6.16 -7.85 -15.89
N LYS A 186 -6.39 -7.12 -16.99
CA LYS A 186 -5.52 -7.15 -18.18
C LYS A 186 -4.08 -6.76 -17.83
N HIS A 187 -3.88 -5.62 -17.17
CA HIS A 187 -2.55 -5.17 -16.76
C HIS A 187 -1.86 -6.16 -15.82
N ARG A 188 -2.59 -6.77 -14.89
CA ARG A 188 -2.03 -7.81 -14.01
C ARG A 188 -1.61 -9.07 -14.77
N SER A 189 -2.37 -9.47 -15.80
CA SER A 189 -2.04 -10.63 -16.63
C SER A 189 -0.84 -10.43 -17.55
N GLN A 190 -0.50 -9.17 -17.87
CA GLN A 190 0.66 -8.81 -18.70
C GLN A 190 1.98 -8.81 -17.93
N ARG A 191 1.95 -8.81 -16.58
CA ARG A 191 3.16 -8.71 -15.75
C ARG A 191 4.21 -9.81 -15.98
N PRO A 192 3.84 -11.09 -16.19
CA PRO A 192 4.79 -12.14 -16.56
C PRO A 192 5.51 -11.87 -17.89
N ILE A 193 4.84 -11.15 -18.79
CA ILE A 193 5.32 -10.87 -20.14
C ILE A 193 6.14 -9.57 -20.17
N GLU A 194 5.74 -8.55 -19.41
CA GLU A 194 6.35 -7.22 -19.38
C GLU A 194 7.61 -7.17 -18.49
N PRO A 195 7.57 -6.78 -17.19
CA PRO A 195 8.80 -6.63 -16.41
C PRO A 195 9.44 -7.96 -16.01
N GLU A 196 8.67 -9.03 -15.78
CA GLU A 196 9.22 -10.30 -15.27
C GLU A 196 10.05 -11.04 -16.34
N ALA A 197 9.63 -10.99 -17.61
CA ALA A 197 10.39 -11.55 -18.73
C ALA A 197 11.75 -10.85 -18.89
N VAL A 198 11.79 -9.52 -18.76
CA VAL A 198 13.03 -8.74 -18.83
C VAL A 198 14.00 -9.15 -17.72
N PHE A 199 13.53 -9.23 -16.47
CA PHE A 199 14.37 -9.69 -15.36
C PHE A 199 14.79 -11.16 -15.52
N GLY A 200 13.94 -12.01 -16.11
CA GLY A 200 14.25 -13.40 -16.42
C GLY A 200 15.39 -13.52 -17.44
N GLN A 201 15.30 -12.80 -18.55
CA GLN A 201 16.32 -12.75 -19.60
C GLN A 201 17.64 -12.20 -19.06
N MET A 202 17.62 -11.06 -18.35
CA MET A 202 18.82 -10.49 -17.75
C MET A 202 19.56 -11.46 -16.83
N LYS A 203 18.83 -12.29 -16.07
CA LYS A 203 19.44 -13.32 -15.21
C LYS A 203 20.00 -14.49 -16.01
N ALA A 204 19.32 -14.90 -17.07
CA ALA A 204 19.76 -16.00 -17.92
C ALA A 204 21.02 -15.62 -18.73
N ASP A 205 21.07 -14.41 -19.27
CA ASP A 205 22.18 -13.92 -20.11
C ASP A 205 23.44 -13.55 -19.30
N MET A 206 23.33 -13.46 -17.97
CA MET A 206 24.47 -13.26 -17.06
C MET A 206 25.18 -14.57 -16.68
N HIS A 207 24.76 -15.70 -17.24
CA HIS A 207 25.34 -17.03 -17.05
C HIS A 207 25.92 -17.57 -18.35
#